data_AF-A0A1V4WEX4-F1
#
_entry.id   AF-A0A1V4WEX4-F1
#
_cell.length_a   1.000
_cell.length_b   1.000
_cell.length_c   1.000
_cell.angle_alpha   90.00
_cell.angle_beta   90.00
_cell.angle_gamma   90.00
#
_symmetry.space_group_name_H-M   'P 1'
#
loop_
_entity.id
_entity.type
_entity.pdbx_description
1 polymer ?
#
loop_
_entity_poly.entity_id
_entity_poly.type
_entity_poly.pdbx_seq_one_letter_code
_entity_poly.pdbx_strand_id
1 'polypeptide(L)'
;MKTRKHWVVAMGVALCFCVALLCYAAYHHMGEIDSGYFLSVYPDKSGTKLDSCNLCHRGGAYSSGGKDVTVGSCQWCHYQYGYDKHGNIDDTLNSYGADYKTYGRSAGAVRTIDNRDSDLDGYPNYAEIAANRYPGDPNDDPSKVPAPSKVFTREQLEAKPQHTQILLMNAHKSVDDYAQYAGVTFENLLNPIKLPSATRMTVYSPDGFSQTHPFQYDESAMSYHVYGTYPAATFYYSEEADVLRNPTYGWCNYSSPSLAGFADGDLIKNPRGLKLLLAIKRDGQYLTPGVLNLQNKLDGEGPYRVVPPQKVPGPPDQGSRSGYQDVIWPFDPNADHNAGYSTRSTTIVRVEPLPAGTTDIDLLEAGWNYIDNNKIVVYGAISPVENIKEKLAQLIAAVNSTPSSAFKTPSGKAVLKQKLLVVSKDVRVRNYAGAYQKLQNDILAKMDGCALSGSPDKNDWVTSCDTQTRLYWAANEIMVLLKIIV
;
A
#
# COMPACT_ATOMS: atom_id res chain seq x y z
N MET A 1 6.81 33.06 -46.71
CA MET A 1 7.00 31.65 -46.29
C MET A 1 7.87 31.52 -45.02
N LYS A 2 7.67 32.39 -44.01
CA LYS A 2 8.57 32.52 -42.84
C LYS A 2 7.87 32.56 -41.46
N THR A 3 6.60 32.14 -41.37
CA THR A 3 5.82 32.26 -40.12
C THR A 3 5.22 30.94 -39.61
N ARG A 4 5.38 29.82 -40.32
CA ARG A 4 4.81 28.51 -39.91
C ARG A 4 5.70 27.65 -39.00
N LYS A 5 6.97 28.02 -38.76
CA LYS A 5 7.90 27.19 -37.96
C LYS A 5 7.86 27.44 -36.44
N HIS A 6 7.23 28.51 -35.98
CA HIS A 6 7.28 28.89 -34.55
C HIS A 6 6.10 28.33 -33.73
N TRP A 7 5.03 27.90 -34.39
CA TRP A 7 3.85 27.32 -33.72
C TRP A 7 3.98 25.83 -33.40
N VAL A 8 4.82 25.08 -34.14
CA VAL A 8 5.02 23.65 -33.90
C VAL A 8 6.00 23.39 -32.73
N VAL A 9 6.87 24.36 -32.41
CA VAL A 9 7.80 24.25 -31.27
C VAL A 9 7.13 24.64 -29.95
N ALA A 10 6.19 25.60 -29.96
CA ALA A 10 5.45 25.99 -28.76
C ALA A 10 4.46 24.91 -28.27
N MET A 11 3.88 24.12 -29.19
CA MET A 11 2.95 23.03 -28.83
C MET A 11 3.66 21.73 -28.39
N GLY A 12 4.93 21.54 -28.77
CA GLY A 12 5.74 20.39 -28.35
C GLY A 12 6.39 20.55 -26.97
N VAL A 13 6.57 21.78 -26.49
CA VAL A 13 7.16 22.06 -25.16
C VAL A 13 6.09 22.09 -24.06
N ALA A 14 4.84 22.42 -24.38
CA ALA A 14 3.73 22.37 -23.43
C ALA A 14 3.21 20.95 -23.14
N LEU A 15 3.43 19.98 -24.04
CA LEU A 15 2.92 18.60 -23.89
C LEU A 15 3.86 17.67 -23.10
N CYS A 16 5.09 18.10 -22.79
CA CYS A 16 6.06 17.31 -22.01
C CYS A 16 6.06 17.62 -20.50
N PHE A 17 5.18 18.51 -20.03
CA PHE A 17 5.06 18.87 -18.60
C PHE A 17 3.75 18.39 -17.94
N CYS A 18 2.96 17.54 -18.61
CA CYS A 18 1.73 16.97 -18.06
C CYS A 18 1.86 15.48 -17.73
N VAL A 19 2.97 15.05 -17.12
CA VAL A 19 2.85 14.01 -16.09
C VAL A 19 2.51 14.77 -14.84
N ALA A 20 1.21 14.91 -14.57
CA ALA A 20 0.75 15.42 -13.30
C ALA A 20 1.27 14.47 -12.21
N LEU A 21 2.42 14.82 -11.62
CA LEU A 21 2.56 14.73 -10.18
C LEU A 21 1.41 15.59 -9.66
N LEU A 22 0.28 14.96 -9.41
CA LEU A 22 -0.71 15.56 -8.54
C LEU A 22 -0.02 15.62 -7.18
N CYS A 23 0.68 16.73 -6.93
CA CYS A 23 1.11 17.12 -5.60
C CYS A 23 -0.18 17.42 -4.83
N TYR A 24 -0.79 16.37 -4.27
CA TYR A 24 -1.85 16.55 -3.31
C TYR A 24 -1.23 17.10 -2.04
N ALA A 25 -1.84 18.15 -1.51
CA ALA A 25 -1.41 18.76 -0.27
C ALA A 25 -1.34 17.68 0.81
N ALA A 26 -0.23 17.64 1.54
CA ALA A 26 -0.15 16.94 2.80
C ALA A 26 -1.40 17.23 3.64
N TYR A 27 -1.93 16.21 4.29
CA TYR A 27 -3.13 16.34 5.11
C TYR A 27 -2.81 17.16 6.37
N HIS A 28 -2.84 18.49 6.23
CA HIS A 28 -2.62 19.43 7.31
C HIS A 28 -3.92 19.54 8.14
N HIS A 29 -3.97 18.80 9.24
CA HIS A 29 -5.06 18.89 10.20
C HIS A 29 -4.71 19.81 11.37
N MET A 30 -5.72 20.45 11.98
CA MET A 30 -5.63 21.19 13.26
C MET A 30 -4.72 22.44 13.31
N GLY A 31 -4.41 23.09 12.17
CA GLY A 31 -3.56 24.30 12.16
C GLY A 31 -2.09 24.00 12.45
N GLU A 32 -1.66 22.79 12.10
CA GLU A 32 -0.27 22.32 12.05
C GLU A 32 0.63 23.32 11.31
N ILE A 33 1.72 23.75 11.95
CA ILE A 33 2.70 24.73 11.42
C ILE A 33 4.09 24.12 11.19
N ASP A 34 4.34 22.91 11.68
CA ASP A 34 5.68 22.32 11.73
C ASP A 34 6.15 21.89 10.34
N SER A 35 5.27 21.33 9.51
CA SER A 35 5.50 21.12 8.07
C SER A 35 5.94 22.39 7.35
N GLY A 36 5.33 23.54 7.66
CA GLY A 36 5.75 24.83 7.10
C GLY A 36 7.20 25.18 7.42
N TYR A 37 7.63 24.95 8.67
CA TYR A 37 9.03 25.13 9.07
C TYR A 37 9.96 24.12 8.40
N PHE A 38 9.58 22.84 8.35
CA PHE A 38 10.35 21.80 7.68
C PHE A 38 10.54 22.10 6.18
N LEU A 39 9.46 22.40 5.45
CA LEU A 39 9.49 22.70 4.02
C LEU A 39 10.22 24.01 3.70
N SER A 40 10.35 24.93 4.66
CA SER A 40 11.20 26.12 4.48
C SER A 40 12.70 25.79 4.45
N VAL A 41 13.09 24.67 5.05
CA VAL A 41 14.47 24.14 5.04
C VAL A 41 14.66 23.15 3.91
N TYR A 42 13.67 22.28 3.68
CA TYR A 42 13.67 21.20 2.70
C TYR A 42 12.50 21.33 1.70
N PRO A 43 12.50 22.36 0.82
CA PRO A 43 11.37 22.64 -0.07
C PRO A 43 11.11 21.54 -1.11
N ASP A 44 12.13 20.73 -1.43
CA ASP A 44 12.02 19.59 -2.34
C ASP A 44 11.26 18.39 -1.73
N LYS A 45 10.93 18.45 -0.43
CA LYS A 45 10.19 17.40 0.28
C LYS A 45 8.69 17.62 0.33
N SER A 46 8.19 18.71 -0.25
CA SER A 46 6.75 18.96 -0.34
C SER A 46 6.04 17.84 -1.11
N GLY A 47 4.94 17.35 -0.54
CA GLY A 47 4.16 16.23 -1.10
C GLY A 47 4.86 14.86 -1.03
N THR A 48 5.95 14.74 -0.27
CA THR A 48 6.56 13.43 0.06
C THR A 48 6.03 12.92 1.40
N LYS A 49 6.35 11.67 1.75
CA LYS A 49 6.00 11.08 3.06
C LYS A 49 6.51 11.87 4.28
N LEU A 50 7.54 12.72 4.10
CA LEU A 50 8.09 13.59 5.14
C LEU A 50 7.29 14.89 5.33
N ASP A 51 6.46 15.24 4.34
CA ASP A 51 5.44 16.29 4.46
C ASP A 51 4.19 15.69 5.12
N SER A 52 4.33 15.16 6.33
CA SER A 52 3.22 14.59 7.08
C SER A 52 3.53 14.54 8.57
N CYS A 53 2.50 14.36 9.40
CA CYS A 53 2.68 14.23 10.85
C CYS A 53 3.62 13.07 11.22
N ASN A 54 3.77 12.05 10.38
CA ASN A 54 4.67 10.92 10.62
C ASN A 54 6.15 11.34 10.76
N LEU A 55 6.53 12.51 10.23
CA LEU A 55 7.89 13.03 10.38
C LEU A 55 8.25 13.22 11.86
N CYS A 56 7.33 13.75 12.66
CA CYS A 56 7.55 14.04 14.09
C CYS A 56 6.80 13.10 15.03
N HIS A 57 5.82 12.33 14.52
CA HIS A 57 4.93 11.50 15.32
C HIS A 57 5.00 10.02 14.92
N ARG A 58 4.85 9.14 15.91
CA ARG A 58 4.82 7.69 15.72
C ARG A 58 3.41 7.12 15.82
N GLY A 59 3.21 5.96 15.20
CA GLY A 59 2.09 5.08 15.53
C GLY A 59 2.24 4.44 16.92
N GLY A 60 1.28 3.62 17.30
CA GLY A 60 1.33 2.88 18.55
C GLY A 60 0.42 1.68 18.55
N ALA A 61 0.32 1.02 19.70
CA ALA A 61 -0.53 -0.15 19.87
C ALA A 61 -1.31 -0.06 21.18
N TYR A 62 -2.52 -0.59 21.18
CA TYR A 62 -3.35 -0.76 22.37
C TYR A 62 -4.09 -2.09 22.31
N SER A 63 -4.37 -2.69 23.47
CA SER A 63 -5.14 -3.92 23.53
C SER A 63 -6.63 -3.61 23.60
N SER A 64 -7.43 -4.24 22.74
CA SER A 64 -8.89 -4.13 22.74
C SER A 64 -9.53 -5.49 22.53
N GLY A 65 -10.39 -5.90 23.47
CA GLY A 65 -11.08 -7.20 23.40
C GLY A 65 -10.13 -8.41 23.32
N GLY A 66 -8.99 -8.36 24.01
CA GLY A 66 -7.99 -9.44 24.02
C GLY A 66 -7.12 -9.54 22.76
N LYS A 67 -7.20 -8.56 21.85
CA LYS A 67 -6.35 -8.45 20.66
C LYS A 67 -5.51 -7.19 20.74
N ASP A 68 -4.25 -7.27 20.32
CA ASP A 68 -3.43 -6.10 20.12
C ASP A 68 -3.80 -5.42 18.80
N VAL A 69 -4.09 -4.12 18.88
CA VAL A 69 -4.45 -3.27 17.76
C VAL A 69 -3.32 -2.28 17.55
N THR A 70 -2.63 -2.37 16.42
CA THR A 70 -1.64 -1.38 15.99
C THR A 70 -2.31 -0.31 15.14
N VAL A 71 -1.95 0.95 15.36
CA VAL A 71 -2.51 2.10 14.66
C VAL A 71 -1.41 3.04 14.17
N GLY A 72 -1.69 3.75 13.07
CA GLY A 72 -0.80 4.78 12.53
C GLY A 72 -0.74 6.02 13.43
N SER A 73 0.13 6.97 13.09
CA SER A 73 0.40 8.16 13.91
C SER A 73 -0.84 9.02 14.17
N CYS A 74 -1.73 9.19 13.19
CA CYS A 74 -2.93 10.00 13.35
C CYS A 74 -3.90 9.35 14.34
N GLN A 75 -4.23 8.06 14.17
CA GLN A 75 -5.06 7.34 15.14
C GLN A 75 -4.39 7.27 16.51
N TRP A 76 -3.07 7.07 16.58
CA TRP A 76 -2.35 7.07 17.86
C TRP A 76 -2.41 8.43 18.55
N CYS A 77 -2.26 9.52 17.78
CA CYS A 77 -2.42 10.87 18.27
C CYS A 77 -3.84 11.10 18.78
N HIS A 78 -4.87 10.71 18.05
CA HIS A 78 -6.25 10.81 18.54
C HIS A 78 -6.54 9.92 19.74
N TYR A 79 -5.88 8.76 19.85
CA TYR A 79 -6.01 7.87 20.99
C TYR A 79 -5.35 8.44 22.26
N GLN A 80 -4.13 8.98 22.14
CA GLN A 80 -3.36 9.51 23.28
C GLN A 80 -3.69 10.96 23.62
N TYR A 81 -3.83 11.82 22.61
CA TYR A 81 -4.03 13.27 22.76
C TYR A 81 -5.52 13.67 22.77
N GLY A 82 -6.40 12.83 22.24
CA GLY A 82 -7.83 13.11 22.12
C GLY A 82 -8.17 14.08 20.98
N TYR A 83 -9.40 13.99 20.45
CA TYR A 83 -9.91 14.96 19.46
C TYR A 83 -10.10 16.36 20.03
N ASP A 84 -10.25 16.44 21.35
CA ASP A 84 -10.46 17.64 22.16
C ASP A 84 -9.16 18.16 22.80
N LYS A 85 -7.99 17.60 22.43
CA LYS A 85 -6.66 18.02 22.91
C LYS A 85 -6.41 17.86 24.42
N HIS A 86 -7.08 16.92 25.09
CA HIS A 86 -6.96 16.73 26.54
C HIS A 86 -5.75 15.90 26.99
N GLY A 87 -5.15 15.10 26.09
CA GLY A 87 -4.01 14.24 26.44
C GLY A 87 -2.65 14.94 26.37
N ASN A 88 -1.57 14.16 26.48
CA ASN A 88 -0.20 14.64 26.32
C ASN A 88 0.32 14.34 24.90
N ILE A 89 0.59 15.39 24.13
CA ILE A 89 1.08 15.24 22.74
C ILE A 89 2.48 14.63 22.69
N ASP A 90 3.26 14.72 23.77
CA ASP A 90 4.63 14.19 23.79
C ASP A 90 4.68 12.67 23.72
N ASP A 91 3.63 11.99 24.17
CA ASP A 91 3.51 10.53 24.11
C ASP A 91 3.34 10.01 22.67
N THR A 92 3.04 10.93 21.74
CA THR A 92 2.86 10.68 20.31
C THR A 92 4.11 10.98 19.48
N LEU A 93 5.10 11.67 20.05
CA LEU A 93 6.32 12.05 19.33
C LEU A 93 7.22 10.83 19.08
N ASN A 94 7.84 10.81 17.91
CA ASN A 94 9.02 9.98 17.65
C ASN A 94 10.29 10.71 18.16
N SER A 95 11.45 10.08 18.04
CA SER A 95 12.70 10.67 18.55
C SER A 95 13.10 11.95 17.82
N TYR A 96 12.95 12.02 16.49
CA TYR A 96 13.16 13.25 15.72
C TYR A 96 12.24 14.39 16.17
N GLY A 97 10.95 14.11 16.36
CA GLY A 97 9.97 15.07 16.85
C GLY A 97 10.30 15.57 18.26
N ALA A 98 10.81 14.71 19.13
CA ALA A 98 11.28 15.07 20.45
C ALA A 98 12.52 15.99 20.41
N ASP A 99 13.48 15.69 19.54
CA ASP A 99 14.65 16.55 19.30
C ASP A 99 14.21 17.91 18.71
N TYR A 100 13.43 17.91 17.62
CA TYR A 100 12.86 19.11 17.01
C TYR A 100 12.11 19.99 18.03
N LYS A 101 11.33 19.36 18.92
CA LYS A 101 10.66 20.05 20.03
C LYS A 101 11.66 20.69 20.99
N THR A 102 12.67 19.94 21.42
CA THR A 102 13.70 20.38 22.37
C THR A 102 14.49 21.58 21.86
N TYR A 103 14.74 21.65 20.54
CA TYR A 103 15.45 22.75 19.89
C TYR A 103 14.53 23.92 19.47
N GLY A 104 13.28 23.95 19.95
CA GLY A 104 12.43 25.14 19.88
C GLY A 104 11.49 25.22 18.68
N ARG A 105 11.17 24.09 18.02
CA ARG A 105 10.12 23.96 16.99
C ARG A 105 10.11 25.08 15.95
N SER A 106 11.19 25.21 15.21
CA SER A 106 11.36 26.24 14.20
C SER A 106 12.20 25.75 13.01
N ALA A 107 12.23 26.53 11.92
CA ALA A 107 13.16 26.26 10.82
C ALA A 107 14.64 26.22 11.27
N GLY A 108 14.98 26.97 12.33
CA GLY A 108 16.30 26.89 12.96
C GLY A 108 16.53 25.58 13.70
N ALA A 109 15.49 25.02 14.33
CA ALA A 109 15.56 23.72 15.01
C ALA A 109 15.87 22.61 14.01
N VAL A 110 15.18 22.58 12.86
CA VAL A 110 15.43 21.61 11.77
C VAL A 110 16.92 21.63 11.37
N ARG A 111 17.47 22.80 11.04
CA ARG A 111 18.91 22.92 10.68
C ARG A 111 19.85 22.53 11.81
N THR A 112 19.46 22.75 13.06
CA THR A 112 20.29 22.43 14.23
C THR A 112 20.40 20.91 14.44
N ILE A 113 19.31 20.17 14.16
CA ILE A 113 19.27 18.73 14.36
C ILE A 113 19.71 17.93 13.13
N ASP A 114 20.00 18.56 12.00
CA ASP A 114 20.42 17.88 10.76
C ASP A 114 21.56 16.88 10.96
N ASN A 115 22.58 17.22 11.75
CA ASN A 115 23.73 16.35 12.01
C ASN A 115 23.55 15.39 13.19
N ARG A 116 22.37 15.38 13.83
CA ARG A 116 22.05 14.41 14.88
C ARG A 116 21.56 13.13 14.22
N ASP A 117 21.82 12.02 14.88
CA ASP A 117 21.17 10.74 14.64
C ASP A 117 20.10 10.61 15.73
N SER A 118 18.87 10.98 15.40
CA SER A 118 17.81 11.14 16.41
C SER A 118 17.27 9.80 16.90
N ASP A 119 17.22 8.76 16.06
CA ASP A 119 16.73 7.42 16.42
C ASP A 119 17.82 6.37 16.68
N LEU A 120 19.09 6.74 16.55
CA LEU A 120 20.27 5.94 16.84
C LEU A 120 20.44 4.75 15.88
N ASP A 121 20.03 4.92 14.63
CA ASP A 121 20.16 3.92 13.57
C ASP A 121 21.53 3.96 12.84
N GLY A 122 22.36 4.97 13.16
CA GLY A 122 23.68 5.19 12.59
C GLY A 122 23.73 6.18 11.43
N TYR A 123 22.61 6.80 11.06
CA TYR A 123 22.52 7.82 10.02
C TYR A 123 22.11 9.18 10.62
N PRO A 124 22.72 10.29 10.16
CA PRO A 124 22.27 11.61 10.57
C PRO A 124 20.98 11.99 9.85
N ASN A 125 20.13 12.78 10.52
CA ASN A 125 18.83 13.22 10.06
C ASN A 125 18.86 13.81 8.63
N TYR A 126 19.89 14.60 8.28
CA TYR A 126 20.00 15.18 6.93
C TYR A 126 20.13 14.10 5.84
N ALA A 127 20.83 13.00 6.12
CA ALA A 127 21.04 11.92 5.16
C ALA A 127 19.73 11.15 4.94
N GLU A 128 18.98 10.92 6.01
CA GLU A 128 17.66 10.30 5.97
C GLU A 128 16.64 11.16 5.24
N ILE A 129 16.54 12.45 5.59
CA ILE A 129 15.67 13.39 4.90
C ILE A 129 16.02 13.44 3.41
N ALA A 130 17.32 13.48 3.06
CA ALA A 130 17.76 13.43 1.67
C ALA A 130 17.31 12.13 0.97
N ALA A 131 17.34 10.99 1.66
CA ALA A 131 16.89 9.67 1.19
C ALA A 131 15.36 9.45 1.25
N ASN A 132 14.57 10.47 1.67
CA ASN A 132 13.12 10.37 1.92
C ASN A 132 12.78 9.30 2.98
N ARG A 133 13.53 9.32 4.08
CA ARG A 133 13.44 8.43 5.23
C ARG A 133 13.00 9.17 6.49
N TYR A 134 12.37 8.47 7.43
CA TYR A 134 11.88 9.05 8.67
C TYR A 134 13.00 9.07 9.73
N PRO A 135 13.62 10.24 10.04
CA PRO A 135 14.72 10.35 11.00
C PRO A 135 14.38 10.06 12.47
N GLY A 136 13.17 9.60 12.73
CA GLY A 136 12.68 9.21 14.04
C GLY A 136 12.19 7.77 14.09
N ASP A 137 12.43 6.98 13.04
CA ASP A 137 12.06 5.57 12.94
C ASP A 137 13.28 4.74 12.49
N PRO A 138 13.93 4.02 13.42
CA PRO A 138 15.15 3.28 13.13
C PRO A 138 14.93 2.08 12.19
N ASN A 139 13.70 1.83 11.74
CA ASN A 139 13.37 0.82 10.73
C ASN A 139 13.19 1.39 9.32
N ASP A 140 13.24 2.71 9.15
CA ASP A 140 13.15 3.39 7.85
C ASP A 140 14.42 4.20 7.56
N ASP A 141 15.57 3.54 7.62
CA ASP A 141 16.89 4.13 7.39
C ASP A 141 17.27 4.25 5.88
N PRO A 142 18.35 4.97 5.49
CA PRO A 142 18.78 5.16 4.10
C PRO A 142 19.18 3.88 3.34
N SER A 143 19.46 2.79 4.05
CA SER A 143 19.67 1.46 3.46
C SER A 143 18.36 0.78 3.04
N LYS A 144 17.21 1.29 3.50
CA LYS A 144 15.88 0.80 3.14
C LYS A 144 15.28 1.55 1.96
N VAL A 145 14.34 0.88 1.30
CA VAL A 145 13.54 1.45 0.20
C VAL A 145 12.08 1.04 0.31
N PRO A 146 11.11 1.80 -0.22
CA PRO A 146 9.74 1.32 -0.31
C PRO A 146 9.71 0.00 -1.08
N ALA A 147 8.95 -0.97 -0.57
CA ALA A 147 8.82 -2.25 -1.23
C ALA A 147 8.24 -2.09 -2.65
N PRO A 148 8.58 -3.01 -3.57
CA PRO A 148 7.99 -3.05 -4.91
C PRO A 148 6.48 -2.93 -4.88
N SER A 149 5.92 -2.10 -5.75
CA SER A 149 4.49 -1.81 -5.78
C SER A 149 3.95 -1.70 -7.20
N LYS A 150 2.67 -2.06 -7.35
CA LYS A 150 1.93 -1.96 -8.60
C LYS A 150 0.49 -1.55 -8.31
N VAL A 151 0.07 -0.47 -8.94
CA VAL A 151 -1.33 -0.02 -8.93
C VAL A 151 -2.08 -0.68 -10.07
N PHE A 152 -3.27 -1.20 -9.79
CA PHE A 152 -4.21 -1.69 -10.78
C PHE A 152 -5.44 -0.79 -10.83
N THR A 153 -5.86 -0.39 -12.03
CA THR A 153 -7.16 0.25 -12.26
C THR A 153 -8.26 -0.80 -12.46
N ARG A 154 -9.52 -0.40 -12.36
CA ARG A 154 -10.66 -1.28 -12.66
C ARG A 154 -10.54 -1.92 -14.04
N GLU A 155 -10.22 -1.14 -15.06
CA GLU A 155 -10.11 -1.63 -16.44
C GLU A 155 -9.03 -2.71 -16.56
N GLN A 156 -7.89 -2.53 -15.86
CA GLN A 156 -6.83 -3.52 -15.82
C GLN A 156 -7.22 -4.80 -15.07
N LEU A 157 -8.07 -4.69 -14.05
CA LEU A 157 -8.60 -5.86 -13.33
C LEU A 157 -9.66 -6.58 -14.16
N GLU A 158 -10.56 -5.86 -14.83
CA GLU A 158 -11.58 -6.45 -15.70
C GLU A 158 -10.98 -7.14 -16.93
N ALA A 159 -9.85 -6.66 -17.43
CA ALA A 159 -9.11 -7.28 -18.51
C ALA A 159 -8.40 -8.60 -18.11
N LYS A 160 -8.31 -8.92 -16.80
CA LYS A 160 -7.75 -10.20 -16.34
C LYS A 160 -8.79 -11.32 -16.47
N PRO A 161 -8.36 -12.60 -16.46
CA PRO A 161 -9.29 -13.72 -16.43
C PRO A 161 -10.27 -13.62 -15.26
N GLN A 162 -11.54 -13.41 -15.58
CA GLN A 162 -12.60 -13.27 -14.58
C GLN A 162 -13.01 -14.62 -13.99
N HIS A 163 -13.47 -14.59 -12.75
CA HIS A 163 -14.05 -15.71 -12.02
C HIS A 163 -15.38 -15.26 -11.40
N THR A 164 -16.35 -16.15 -11.42
CA THR A 164 -17.70 -15.92 -10.89
C THR A 164 -18.04 -17.09 -10.00
N GLN A 165 -18.57 -16.79 -8.83
CA GLN A 165 -18.96 -17.80 -7.85
C GLN A 165 -20.20 -17.39 -7.07
N ILE A 166 -21.06 -18.36 -6.79
CA ILE A 166 -22.18 -18.25 -5.86
C ILE A 166 -21.76 -18.92 -4.56
N LEU A 167 -22.00 -18.26 -3.43
CA LEU A 167 -21.68 -18.78 -2.10
C LEU A 167 -22.53 -18.11 -1.03
N LEU A 168 -22.59 -18.77 0.13
CA LEU A 168 -23.01 -18.18 1.39
C LEU A 168 -21.88 -17.31 1.95
N MET A 169 -22.22 -16.08 2.34
CA MET A 169 -21.43 -15.21 3.19
C MET A 169 -22.05 -15.26 4.58
N ASN A 170 -21.51 -16.14 5.42
CA ASN A 170 -21.97 -16.36 6.78
C ASN A 170 -21.27 -15.37 7.74
N ALA A 171 -22.05 -14.60 8.49
CA ALA A 171 -21.63 -13.51 9.34
C ALA A 171 -21.90 -13.78 10.83
N HIS A 172 -20.83 -13.73 11.62
CA HIS A 172 -20.90 -13.96 13.07
C HIS A 172 -21.90 -13.05 13.83
N LYS A 173 -22.09 -11.78 13.41
CA LYS A 173 -22.81 -10.75 14.20
C LYS A 173 -23.97 -10.09 13.46
N SER A 174 -24.16 -10.40 12.18
CA SER A 174 -25.10 -9.72 11.30
C SER A 174 -25.84 -10.73 10.44
N VAL A 175 -26.68 -10.24 9.55
CA VAL A 175 -27.42 -11.06 8.58
C VAL A 175 -26.45 -11.73 7.61
N ASP A 176 -26.69 -13.01 7.37
CA ASP A 176 -26.04 -13.83 6.35
C ASP A 176 -26.61 -13.52 4.97
N ASP A 177 -25.83 -13.76 3.92
CA ASP A 177 -26.31 -13.55 2.57
C ASP A 177 -25.77 -14.57 1.57
N TYR A 178 -26.67 -15.11 0.75
CA TYR A 178 -26.26 -15.77 -0.49
C TYR A 178 -26.14 -14.72 -1.59
N ALA A 179 -25.02 -14.74 -2.31
CA ALA A 179 -24.80 -13.83 -3.42
C ALA A 179 -23.87 -14.42 -4.48
N GLN A 180 -23.98 -13.91 -5.71
CA GLN A 180 -22.99 -14.15 -6.74
C GLN A 180 -21.96 -13.01 -6.75
N TYR A 181 -20.69 -13.35 -6.63
CA TYR A 181 -19.59 -12.42 -6.81
C TYR A 181 -18.83 -12.71 -8.10
N ALA A 182 -18.38 -11.66 -8.78
CA ALA A 182 -17.53 -11.76 -9.95
C ALA A 182 -16.34 -10.80 -9.87
N GLY A 183 -15.17 -11.26 -10.31
CA GLY A 183 -13.95 -10.47 -10.29
C GLY A 183 -12.70 -11.28 -10.64
N VAL A 184 -11.56 -10.94 -10.06
CA VAL A 184 -10.27 -11.59 -10.33
C VAL A 184 -9.89 -12.46 -9.14
N THR A 185 -9.51 -13.70 -9.37
CA THR A 185 -8.95 -14.52 -8.28
C THR A 185 -7.61 -13.95 -7.84
N PHE A 186 -7.31 -13.98 -6.54
CA PHE A 186 -5.99 -13.54 -6.07
C PHE A 186 -4.85 -14.35 -6.69
N GLU A 187 -5.09 -15.63 -7.00
CA GLU A 187 -4.19 -16.46 -7.78
C GLU A 187 -3.79 -15.81 -9.13
N ASN A 188 -4.78 -15.37 -9.92
CA ASN A 188 -4.54 -14.73 -11.21
C ASN A 188 -3.96 -13.31 -11.08
N LEU A 189 -4.29 -12.61 -9.99
CA LEU A 189 -3.74 -11.28 -9.71
C LEU A 189 -2.25 -11.36 -9.38
N LEU A 190 -1.86 -12.32 -8.52
CA LEU A 190 -0.54 -12.37 -7.90
C LEU A 190 0.47 -13.26 -8.63
N ASN A 191 0.06 -14.37 -9.27
CA ASN A 191 1.00 -15.28 -9.95
C ASN A 191 1.95 -14.59 -10.95
N PRO A 192 1.51 -13.60 -11.75
CA PRO A 192 2.41 -12.94 -12.69
C PRO A 192 3.46 -12.02 -12.05
N ILE A 193 3.30 -11.67 -10.77
CA ILE A 193 4.10 -10.62 -10.12
C ILE A 193 4.74 -11.04 -8.82
N LYS A 194 4.26 -12.05 -8.09
CA LYS A 194 4.80 -12.42 -6.78
C LYS A 194 6.22 -12.97 -6.89
N LEU A 195 7.00 -12.75 -5.85
CA LEU A 195 8.29 -13.42 -5.68
C LEU A 195 8.10 -14.83 -5.08
N PRO A 196 9.04 -15.76 -5.30
CA PRO A 196 9.01 -17.08 -4.68
C PRO A 196 9.04 -17.05 -3.14
N SER A 197 9.61 -16.00 -2.55
CA SER A 197 9.69 -15.81 -1.11
C SER A 197 8.35 -15.48 -0.43
N ALA A 198 7.34 -15.08 -1.21
CA ALA A 198 6.05 -14.68 -0.68
C ALA A 198 5.25 -15.88 -0.14
N THR A 199 4.73 -15.77 1.08
CA THR A 199 4.03 -16.84 1.81
C THR A 199 2.59 -16.49 2.20
N ARG A 200 2.25 -15.20 2.23
CA ARG A 200 0.90 -14.72 2.59
C ARG A 200 0.64 -13.34 1.98
N MET A 201 -0.58 -12.86 2.10
CA MET A 201 -0.92 -11.46 1.89
C MET A 201 -1.77 -10.93 3.05
N THR A 202 -1.64 -9.64 3.34
CA THR A 202 -2.57 -8.91 4.20
C THR A 202 -3.29 -7.87 3.36
N VAL A 203 -4.62 -7.84 3.47
CA VAL A 203 -5.49 -6.99 2.65
C VAL A 203 -6.18 -5.98 3.55
N TYR A 204 -6.14 -4.70 3.16
CA TYR A 204 -6.65 -3.60 3.96
C TYR A 204 -7.80 -2.86 3.28
N SER A 205 -8.76 -2.47 4.12
CA SER A 205 -9.77 -1.47 3.88
C SER A 205 -9.24 -0.08 4.28
N PRO A 206 -9.77 1.02 3.70
CA PRO A 206 -9.33 2.37 4.03
C PRO A 206 -9.67 2.82 5.46
N ASP A 207 -10.59 2.12 6.14
CA ASP A 207 -10.93 2.35 7.55
C ASP A 207 -9.96 1.65 8.53
N GLY A 208 -8.94 0.95 8.01
CA GLY A 208 -7.94 0.24 8.79
C GLY A 208 -8.30 -1.21 9.11
N PHE A 209 -9.48 -1.70 8.73
CA PHE A 209 -9.77 -3.12 8.81
C PHE A 209 -8.83 -3.92 7.91
N SER A 210 -8.33 -5.05 8.39
CA SER A 210 -7.45 -5.91 7.61
C SER A 210 -7.60 -7.38 7.94
N GLN A 211 -7.27 -8.21 6.96
CA GLN A 211 -7.26 -9.66 7.08
C GLN A 211 -6.03 -10.25 6.41
N THR A 212 -5.44 -11.25 7.05
CA THR A 212 -4.29 -11.99 6.53
C THR A 212 -4.74 -13.31 5.91
N HIS A 213 -4.28 -13.56 4.70
CA HIS A 213 -4.59 -14.74 3.91
C HIS A 213 -3.29 -15.49 3.56
N PRO A 214 -3.06 -16.71 4.08
CA PRO A 214 -1.91 -17.51 3.69
C PRO A 214 -2.00 -17.90 2.22
N PHE A 215 -0.86 -18.14 1.58
CA PHE A 215 -0.88 -18.57 0.19
C PHE A 215 -1.29 -20.03 0.03
N GLN A 216 -0.80 -20.88 0.91
CA GLN A 216 -1.10 -22.30 0.92
C GLN A 216 -2.18 -22.64 1.94
N TYR A 217 -2.84 -23.77 1.74
CA TYR A 217 -3.79 -24.33 2.69
C TYR A 217 -3.09 -24.65 4.02
N ASP A 218 -3.77 -24.30 5.12
CA ASP A 218 -3.37 -24.60 6.49
C ASP A 218 -4.58 -25.18 7.21
N GLU A 219 -4.44 -26.40 7.75
CA GLU A 219 -5.48 -27.12 8.49
C GLU A 219 -5.72 -26.53 9.88
N SER A 220 -4.71 -25.91 10.48
CA SER A 220 -4.69 -25.54 11.89
C SER A 220 -5.32 -24.18 12.21
N ALA A 221 -5.58 -23.37 11.17
CA ALA A 221 -6.06 -22.00 11.32
C ALA A 221 -7.36 -21.77 10.55
N MET A 222 -8.26 -20.97 11.14
CA MET A 222 -9.36 -20.29 10.42
C MET A 222 -8.81 -19.17 9.52
N SER A 223 -7.89 -19.52 8.62
CA SER A 223 -7.30 -18.61 7.65
C SER A 223 -7.62 -19.10 6.24
N TYR A 224 -7.98 -18.17 5.36
CA TYR A 224 -8.47 -18.47 4.01
C TYR A 224 -7.32 -18.39 3.02
N HIS A 225 -6.95 -19.53 2.44
CA HIS A 225 -5.82 -19.64 1.53
C HIS A 225 -6.05 -19.01 0.16
N VAL A 226 -4.99 -18.46 -0.43
CA VAL A 226 -5.05 -17.81 -1.75
C VAL A 226 -5.12 -18.82 -2.89
N TYR A 227 -4.33 -19.90 -2.82
CA TYR A 227 -4.12 -20.83 -3.93
C TYR A 227 -4.90 -22.13 -3.80
N GLY A 228 -5.49 -22.57 -4.91
CA GLY A 228 -6.30 -23.79 -4.97
C GLY A 228 -7.80 -23.51 -4.90
N THR A 229 -8.56 -24.51 -4.45
CA THR A 229 -10.02 -24.47 -4.41
C THR A 229 -10.54 -24.74 -3.01
N TYR A 230 -11.77 -24.31 -2.76
CA TYR A 230 -12.53 -24.62 -1.55
C TYR A 230 -13.59 -25.69 -1.84
N PRO A 231 -14.07 -26.42 -0.81
CA PRO A 231 -15.15 -27.40 -0.98
C PRO A 231 -16.41 -26.76 -1.57
N ALA A 232 -17.17 -27.53 -2.35
CA ALA A 232 -18.47 -27.09 -2.82
C ALA A 232 -19.46 -26.99 -1.64
N ALA A 233 -20.36 -26.02 -1.71
CA ALA A 233 -21.38 -25.78 -0.70
C ALA A 233 -22.76 -26.26 -1.16
N THR A 234 -23.60 -26.63 -0.21
CA THR A 234 -25.03 -26.88 -0.42
C THR A 234 -25.79 -25.57 -0.23
N PHE A 235 -26.82 -25.34 -1.03
CA PHE A 235 -27.77 -24.26 -0.83
C PHE A 235 -28.77 -24.69 0.23
N TYR A 236 -28.85 -23.91 1.31
CA TYR A 236 -29.79 -24.11 2.40
C TYR A 236 -30.85 -23.03 2.35
N TYR A 237 -32.12 -23.40 2.35
CA TYR A 237 -33.24 -22.46 2.41
C TYR A 237 -34.22 -22.84 3.53
N SER A 238 -34.65 -21.84 4.29
CA SER A 238 -35.73 -21.94 5.26
C SER A 238 -36.55 -20.65 5.21
N GLU A 239 -37.88 -20.79 5.18
CA GLU A 239 -38.78 -19.63 5.27
C GLU A 239 -38.62 -18.88 6.61
N GLU A 240 -38.26 -19.59 7.69
CA GLU A 240 -37.95 -18.99 8.99
C GLU A 240 -36.69 -18.11 8.92
N ALA A 241 -35.67 -18.56 8.18
CA ALA A 241 -34.40 -17.86 8.04
C ALA A 241 -34.49 -16.65 7.09
N ASP A 242 -35.43 -16.66 6.15
CA ASP A 242 -35.54 -15.65 5.09
C ASP A 242 -35.99 -14.30 5.64
N VAL A 243 -35.09 -13.32 5.61
CA VAL A 243 -35.33 -11.96 6.15
C VAL A 243 -36.50 -11.23 5.47
N LEU A 244 -36.89 -11.62 4.25
CA LEU A 244 -38.04 -11.03 3.55
C LEU A 244 -39.36 -11.70 3.96
N ARG A 245 -39.33 -12.96 4.39
CA ARG A 245 -40.51 -13.71 4.87
C ARG A 245 -40.71 -13.56 6.36
N ASN A 246 -39.61 -13.45 7.10
CA ASN A 246 -39.56 -13.28 8.53
C ASN A 246 -38.70 -12.05 8.89
N PRO A 247 -39.25 -10.83 8.75
CA PRO A 247 -38.50 -9.59 8.97
C PRO A 247 -38.18 -9.33 10.45
N THR A 248 -38.75 -10.09 11.39
CA THR A 248 -38.55 -9.89 12.83
C THR A 248 -37.27 -10.54 13.32
N TYR A 249 -36.99 -11.78 12.89
CA TYR A 249 -35.85 -12.55 13.37
C TYR A 249 -35.16 -13.42 12.31
N GLY A 250 -35.57 -13.34 11.05
CA GLY A 250 -34.86 -13.99 9.94
C GLY A 250 -33.40 -13.50 9.87
N TRP A 251 -32.49 -14.39 9.50
CA TRP A 251 -31.04 -14.17 9.58
C TRP A 251 -30.31 -14.35 8.26
N CYS A 252 -30.98 -14.79 7.19
CA CYS A 252 -30.36 -14.97 5.89
C CYS A 252 -31.12 -14.22 4.79
N ASN A 253 -30.37 -13.51 3.95
CA ASN A 253 -30.87 -12.82 2.78
C ASN A 253 -30.74 -13.70 1.52
N TYR A 254 -31.89 -14.11 0.99
CA TYR A 254 -32.03 -14.92 -0.23
C TYR A 254 -32.42 -14.10 -1.48
N SER A 255 -32.31 -12.77 -1.44
CA SER A 255 -32.77 -11.90 -2.54
C SER A 255 -31.88 -11.89 -3.78
N SER A 256 -30.72 -12.55 -3.75
CA SER A 256 -29.82 -12.59 -4.91
C SER A 256 -30.53 -13.20 -6.13
N PRO A 257 -30.60 -12.49 -7.28
CA PRO A 257 -31.18 -13.03 -8.51
C PRO A 257 -30.47 -14.29 -9.01
N SER A 258 -29.22 -14.52 -8.59
CA SER A 258 -28.45 -15.71 -8.96
C SER A 258 -28.97 -17.01 -8.35
N LEU A 259 -29.86 -16.91 -7.36
CA LEU A 259 -30.49 -18.04 -6.68
C LEU A 259 -31.77 -18.51 -7.37
N ALA A 260 -32.20 -17.86 -8.46
CA ALA A 260 -33.37 -18.29 -9.20
C ALA A 260 -33.23 -19.75 -9.65
N GLY A 261 -34.17 -20.59 -9.21
CA GLY A 261 -34.21 -22.01 -9.55
C GLY A 261 -33.45 -22.94 -8.60
N PHE A 262 -32.79 -22.43 -7.55
CA PHE A 262 -32.28 -23.26 -6.48
C PHE A 262 -33.41 -23.73 -5.55
N ALA A 263 -33.36 -25.00 -5.15
CA ALA A 263 -34.15 -25.58 -4.08
C ALA A 263 -33.26 -25.91 -2.88
N ASP A 264 -33.84 -25.93 -1.68
CA ASP A 264 -33.14 -26.39 -0.47
C ASP A 264 -32.48 -27.76 -0.70
N GLY A 265 -31.21 -27.89 -0.32
CA GLY A 265 -30.41 -29.09 -0.53
C GLY A 265 -29.67 -29.16 -1.88
N ASP A 266 -29.87 -28.20 -2.79
CA ASP A 266 -29.16 -28.19 -4.06
C ASP A 266 -27.66 -27.93 -3.89
N LEU A 267 -26.83 -28.60 -4.69
CA LEU A 267 -25.40 -28.31 -4.74
C LEU A 267 -25.15 -26.99 -5.48
N ILE A 268 -24.44 -26.05 -4.85
CA ILE A 268 -24.00 -24.81 -5.49
C ILE A 268 -22.83 -25.09 -6.43
N LYS A 269 -23.15 -25.26 -7.70
CA LYS A 269 -22.18 -25.59 -8.75
C LYS A 269 -21.39 -24.35 -9.15
N ASN A 270 -20.12 -24.33 -8.76
CA ASN A 270 -19.12 -23.38 -9.24
C ASN A 270 -18.17 -24.12 -10.21
N PRO A 271 -18.30 -23.98 -11.55
CA PRO A 271 -17.64 -24.84 -12.53
C PRO A 271 -16.10 -24.87 -12.45
N ARG A 272 -15.49 -23.81 -11.92
CA ARG A 272 -14.03 -23.68 -11.74
C ARG A 272 -13.59 -23.81 -10.27
N GLY A 273 -14.46 -24.39 -9.44
CA GLY A 273 -14.32 -24.45 -7.98
C GLY A 273 -14.50 -23.07 -7.33
N LEU A 274 -14.74 -23.07 -6.02
CA LEU A 274 -14.71 -21.85 -5.21
C LEU A 274 -13.27 -21.42 -4.98
N LYS A 275 -12.97 -20.12 -5.07
CA LYS A 275 -11.62 -19.56 -4.89
C LYS A 275 -11.67 -18.28 -4.07
N LEU A 276 -10.53 -17.88 -3.49
CA LEU A 276 -10.41 -16.56 -2.87
C LEU A 276 -10.42 -15.48 -3.97
N LEU A 277 -11.41 -14.62 -3.92
CA LEU A 277 -11.74 -13.69 -5.01
C LEU A 277 -11.57 -12.24 -4.57
N LEU A 278 -10.96 -11.42 -5.43
CA LEU A 278 -11.12 -9.96 -5.39
C LEU A 278 -12.33 -9.61 -6.27
N ALA A 279 -13.49 -9.49 -5.65
CA ALA A 279 -14.74 -9.20 -6.32
C ALA A 279 -14.78 -7.74 -6.77
N ILE A 280 -15.33 -7.52 -7.96
CA ILE A 280 -15.62 -6.22 -8.59
C ILE A 280 -17.13 -6.02 -8.69
N LYS A 281 -17.88 -7.13 -8.83
CA LYS A 281 -19.32 -7.14 -9.00
C LYS A 281 -20.00 -8.08 -8.01
N ARG A 282 -21.21 -7.71 -7.62
CA ARG A 282 -22.19 -8.52 -6.90
C ARG A 282 -23.47 -8.59 -7.72
N ASP A 283 -23.96 -9.80 -7.97
CA ASP A 283 -25.18 -10.06 -8.75
C ASP A 283 -25.22 -9.31 -10.10
N GLY A 284 -24.08 -9.28 -10.78
CA GLY A 284 -23.89 -8.63 -12.08
C GLY A 284 -23.69 -7.11 -12.04
N GLN A 285 -23.89 -6.46 -10.89
CA GLN A 285 -23.70 -5.01 -10.71
C GLN A 285 -22.36 -4.69 -10.05
N TYR A 286 -21.80 -3.51 -10.32
CA TYR A 286 -20.61 -3.05 -9.60
C TYR A 286 -20.90 -2.92 -8.11
N LEU A 287 -19.93 -3.30 -7.28
CA LEU A 287 -20.01 -3.13 -5.84
C LEU A 287 -20.19 -1.64 -5.50
N THR A 288 -21.15 -1.33 -4.63
CA THR A 288 -21.38 0.03 -4.14
C THR A 288 -20.13 0.54 -3.43
N PRO A 289 -19.49 1.64 -3.90
CA PRO A 289 -18.28 2.17 -3.31
C PRO A 289 -18.41 2.44 -1.81
N GLY A 290 -17.32 2.20 -1.08
CA GLY A 290 -17.23 2.47 0.34
C GLY A 290 -17.31 3.96 0.66
N VAL A 291 -18.03 4.33 1.72
CA VAL A 291 -18.07 5.68 2.28
C VAL A 291 -18.01 5.62 3.81
N LEU A 292 -17.61 6.71 4.46
CA LEU A 292 -17.81 6.84 5.90
C LEU A 292 -19.22 7.37 6.17
N ASN A 293 -19.97 6.65 7.01
CA ASN A 293 -21.25 7.15 7.49
C ASN A 293 -21.06 8.20 8.60
N LEU A 294 -22.17 8.76 9.10
CA LEU A 294 -22.18 9.80 10.14
C LEU A 294 -21.53 9.36 11.47
N GLN A 295 -21.30 8.06 11.67
CA GLN A 295 -20.62 7.49 12.85
C GLN A 295 -19.17 7.11 12.55
N ASN A 296 -18.59 7.59 11.43
CA ASN A 296 -17.26 7.24 10.96
C ASN A 296 -17.04 5.73 10.79
N LYS A 297 -18.08 5.00 10.39
CA LYS A 297 -17.99 3.57 10.04
C LYS A 297 -18.06 3.40 8.53
N LEU A 298 -17.32 2.43 8.02
CA LEU A 298 -17.40 2.03 6.62
C LEU A 298 -18.81 1.52 6.30
N ASP A 299 -19.43 2.17 5.32
CA ASP A 299 -20.64 1.72 4.64
C ASP A 299 -20.31 1.45 3.16
N GLY A 300 -21.03 0.55 2.50
CA GLY A 300 -20.67 0.05 1.16
C GLY A 300 -19.56 -1.00 1.15
N GLU A 301 -19.40 -1.72 0.05
CA GLU A 301 -18.51 -2.89 -0.05
C GLU A 301 -17.48 -2.79 -1.19
N GLY A 302 -17.60 -1.78 -2.04
CA GLY A 302 -16.79 -1.56 -3.23
C GLY A 302 -15.71 -0.49 -3.07
N PRO A 303 -14.91 -0.24 -4.11
CA PRO A 303 -15.06 -0.77 -5.46
C PRO A 303 -14.63 -2.23 -5.59
N TYR A 304 -13.92 -2.76 -4.57
CA TYR A 304 -13.46 -4.13 -4.51
C TYR A 304 -13.73 -4.75 -3.14
N ARG A 305 -14.00 -6.06 -3.12
CA ARG A 305 -14.20 -6.84 -1.88
C ARG A 305 -13.42 -8.13 -1.93
N VAL A 306 -12.73 -8.51 -0.85
CA VAL A 306 -12.20 -9.87 -0.71
C VAL A 306 -13.34 -10.80 -0.34
N VAL A 307 -13.56 -11.85 -1.14
CA VAL A 307 -14.64 -12.81 -0.95
C VAL A 307 -14.04 -14.19 -0.67
N PRO A 308 -13.90 -14.56 0.62
CA PRO A 308 -13.48 -15.90 1.02
C PRO A 308 -14.67 -16.89 0.96
N PRO A 309 -14.53 -18.05 0.29
CA PRO A 309 -15.47 -19.16 0.47
C PRO A 309 -15.31 -19.83 1.84
N GLN A 310 -16.37 -20.47 2.35
CA GLN A 310 -16.25 -21.31 3.56
C GLN A 310 -15.25 -22.46 3.31
N LYS A 311 -14.33 -22.67 4.26
CA LYS A 311 -13.47 -23.87 4.34
C LYS A 311 -14.27 -25.07 4.82
N VAL A 312 -15.20 -24.86 5.74
CA VAL A 312 -16.14 -25.87 6.24
C VAL A 312 -17.55 -25.41 5.91
N PRO A 313 -18.11 -25.82 4.76
CA PRO A 313 -19.45 -25.39 4.35
C PRO A 313 -20.52 -25.83 5.35
N GLY A 314 -21.49 -24.95 5.60
CA GLY A 314 -22.63 -25.20 6.46
C GLY A 314 -23.83 -24.31 6.10
N PRO A 315 -24.97 -24.47 6.79
CA PRO A 315 -26.11 -23.58 6.62
C PRO A 315 -25.81 -22.16 7.13
N PRO A 316 -26.65 -21.17 6.77
CA PRO A 316 -26.65 -19.89 7.48
C PRO A 316 -27.08 -20.10 8.93
N ASP A 317 -26.50 -19.35 9.86
CA ASP A 317 -26.84 -19.40 11.29
C ASP A 317 -27.25 -18.03 11.81
N GLN A 318 -28.02 -18.04 12.89
CA GLN A 318 -28.47 -16.81 13.51
C GLN A 318 -27.28 -16.01 14.03
N GLY A 319 -27.35 -14.67 13.96
CA GLY A 319 -26.26 -13.83 14.44
C GLY A 319 -26.10 -13.90 15.97
N SER A 320 -24.84 -13.83 16.46
CA SER A 320 -24.52 -13.89 17.89
C SER A 320 -25.11 -12.74 18.73
N ARG A 321 -25.68 -11.72 18.08
CA ARG A 321 -26.31 -10.54 18.69
C ARG A 321 -27.83 -10.62 18.69
N SER A 322 -28.42 -11.62 18.04
CA SER A 322 -29.87 -11.80 18.03
C SER A 322 -30.36 -12.19 19.41
N GLY A 323 -31.46 -11.57 19.85
CA GLY A 323 -32.19 -11.98 21.05
C GLY A 323 -33.03 -13.25 20.85
N TYR A 324 -33.11 -13.77 19.62
CA TYR A 324 -33.89 -14.94 19.24
C TYR A 324 -32.96 -16.04 18.74
N GLN A 325 -32.69 -17.04 19.58
CA GLN A 325 -31.81 -18.17 19.26
C GLN A 325 -32.55 -19.51 19.17
N ASP A 326 -33.83 -19.57 19.57
CA ASP A 326 -34.67 -20.77 19.41
C ASP A 326 -35.21 -20.84 17.98
N VAL A 327 -34.33 -21.19 17.04
CA VAL A 327 -34.58 -21.22 15.58
C VAL A 327 -33.94 -22.48 14.97
N ILE A 328 -34.28 -22.84 13.73
CA ILE A 328 -33.73 -24.05 13.08
C ILE A 328 -32.19 -24.09 13.00
N TRP A 329 -31.55 -22.92 12.83
CA TRP A 329 -30.09 -22.76 12.82
C TRP A 329 -29.66 -21.67 13.81
N PRO A 330 -29.52 -22.00 15.10
CA PRO A 330 -29.04 -21.06 16.11
C PRO A 330 -27.59 -20.68 15.84
N PHE A 331 -27.12 -19.57 16.45
CA PHE A 331 -25.72 -19.17 16.36
C PHE A 331 -24.79 -20.32 16.79
N ASP A 332 -23.88 -20.72 15.90
CA ASP A 332 -22.85 -21.72 16.18
C ASP A 332 -21.46 -21.05 16.17
N PRO A 333 -20.80 -20.89 17.33
CA PRO A 333 -19.46 -20.29 17.37
C PRO A 333 -18.38 -21.09 16.64
N ASN A 334 -18.64 -22.34 16.26
CA ASN A 334 -17.73 -23.18 15.49
C ASN A 334 -18.02 -23.18 13.98
N ALA A 335 -19.10 -22.53 13.54
CA ALA A 335 -19.40 -22.39 12.13
C ALA A 335 -18.34 -21.53 11.41
N ASP A 336 -18.22 -21.74 10.10
CA ASP A 336 -17.32 -20.98 9.26
C ASP A 336 -17.95 -19.62 8.89
N HIS A 337 -17.74 -18.62 9.75
CA HIS A 337 -18.19 -17.24 9.53
C HIS A 337 -17.28 -16.46 8.54
N ASN A 338 -17.19 -16.95 7.30
CA ASN A 338 -16.34 -16.39 6.25
C ASN A 338 -16.56 -14.90 5.97
N ALA A 339 -17.76 -14.35 6.20
CA ALA A 339 -17.99 -12.91 6.02
C ALA A 339 -17.15 -12.05 6.96
N GLY A 340 -16.77 -12.56 8.14
CA GLY A 340 -15.86 -11.86 9.07
C GLY A 340 -14.43 -11.71 8.54
N TYR A 341 -14.05 -12.50 7.54
CA TYR A 341 -12.75 -12.47 6.88
C TYR A 341 -12.78 -11.77 5.52
N SER A 342 -13.90 -11.12 5.22
CA SER A 342 -14.13 -10.39 3.99
C SER A 342 -13.75 -8.92 4.14
N THR A 343 -12.62 -8.52 3.55
CA THR A 343 -12.20 -7.11 3.50
C THR A 343 -13.05 -6.34 2.49
N ARG A 344 -14.03 -5.57 2.98
CA ARG A 344 -14.87 -4.69 2.17
C ARG A 344 -14.11 -3.45 1.72
N SER A 345 -14.43 -2.90 0.55
CA SER A 345 -13.83 -1.64 0.07
C SER A 345 -12.30 -1.72 0.05
N THR A 346 -11.78 -2.85 -0.40
CA THR A 346 -10.34 -3.15 -0.44
C THR A 346 -9.61 -2.17 -1.34
N THR A 347 -8.52 -1.58 -0.84
CA THR A 347 -7.66 -0.68 -1.62
C THR A 347 -6.18 -1.07 -1.61
N ILE A 348 -5.76 -1.92 -0.65
CA ILE A 348 -4.34 -2.26 -0.45
C ILE A 348 -4.18 -3.77 -0.25
N VAL A 349 -3.22 -4.36 -0.95
CA VAL A 349 -2.78 -5.75 -0.79
C VAL A 349 -1.28 -5.77 -0.54
N ARG A 350 -0.89 -6.11 0.69
CA ARG A 350 0.51 -6.31 1.09
C ARG A 350 0.88 -7.78 0.90
N VAL A 351 1.89 -8.07 0.10
CA VAL A 351 2.42 -9.41 -0.15
C VAL A 351 3.64 -9.63 0.73
N GLU A 352 3.61 -10.67 1.55
CA GLU A 352 4.53 -10.84 2.69
C GLU A 352 5.31 -12.16 2.62
N PRO A 353 6.48 -12.25 3.29
CA PRO A 353 7.18 -11.17 4.00
C PRO A 353 7.69 -10.09 3.04
N LEU A 354 7.90 -8.87 3.54
CA LEU A 354 8.55 -7.83 2.73
C LEU A 354 9.97 -8.29 2.32
N PRO A 355 10.43 -8.00 1.09
CA PRO A 355 11.81 -8.27 0.70
C PRO A 355 12.80 -7.59 1.64
N ALA A 356 13.94 -8.25 1.90
CA ALA A 356 15.00 -7.68 2.73
C ALA A 356 15.48 -6.33 2.17
N GLY A 357 15.69 -5.35 3.05
CA GLY A 357 16.06 -3.99 2.66
C GLY A 357 14.88 -3.14 2.19
N THR A 358 13.63 -3.59 2.39
CA THR A 358 12.45 -2.79 2.04
C THR A 358 11.58 -2.46 3.25
N THR A 359 10.87 -1.34 3.17
CA THR A 359 9.85 -0.88 4.11
C THR A 359 8.47 -0.87 3.44
N ASP A 360 7.42 -0.65 4.22
CA ASP A 360 6.08 -0.40 3.66
C ASP A 360 6.11 0.83 2.72
N ILE A 361 5.22 0.83 1.73
CA ILE A 361 5.06 2.00 0.85
C ILE A 361 4.32 3.10 1.61
N ASP A 362 4.40 4.34 1.10
CA ASP A 362 3.49 5.37 1.55
C ASP A 362 2.05 5.02 1.12
N LEU A 363 1.19 4.79 2.10
CA LEU A 363 -0.20 4.38 1.91
C LEU A 363 -1.19 5.56 2.06
N LEU A 364 -0.72 6.79 2.32
CA LEU A 364 -1.59 7.96 2.50
C LEU A 364 -2.55 8.12 1.32
N GLU A 365 -2.05 7.94 0.10
CA GLU A 365 -2.85 8.02 -1.13
C GLU A 365 -3.66 6.75 -1.43
N ALA A 366 -3.32 5.62 -0.82
CA ALA A 366 -3.94 4.33 -1.10
C ALA A 366 -5.20 4.05 -0.25
N GLY A 367 -5.65 5.02 0.55
CA GLY A 367 -6.90 4.96 1.32
C GLY A 367 -8.13 5.32 0.48
N TRP A 368 -8.90 6.31 0.93
CA TRP A 368 -10.16 6.71 0.31
C TRP A 368 -10.05 7.18 -1.15
N ASN A 369 -8.93 7.80 -1.53
CA ASN A 369 -8.70 8.24 -2.91
C ASN A 369 -8.74 7.04 -3.91
N TYR A 370 -8.35 5.85 -3.47
CA TYR A 370 -8.38 4.65 -4.30
C TYR A 370 -9.78 4.06 -4.44
N ILE A 371 -10.67 4.31 -3.48
CA ILE A 371 -12.11 4.06 -3.63
C ILE A 371 -12.65 4.90 -4.77
N ASP A 372 -12.46 6.23 -4.70
CA ASP A 372 -13.01 7.19 -5.66
C ASP A 372 -12.52 6.94 -7.08
N ASN A 373 -11.25 6.53 -7.21
CA ASN A 373 -10.61 6.28 -8.50
C ASN A 373 -10.69 4.82 -8.95
N ASN A 374 -11.36 3.95 -8.20
CA ASN A 374 -11.46 2.51 -8.51
C ASN A 374 -10.08 1.86 -8.73
N LYS A 375 -9.15 2.10 -7.80
CA LYS A 375 -7.78 1.58 -7.84
C LYS A 375 -7.51 0.64 -6.65
N ILE A 376 -6.53 -0.22 -6.83
CA ILE A 376 -5.95 -1.03 -5.76
C ILE A 376 -4.43 -1.03 -5.91
N VAL A 377 -3.70 -0.93 -4.81
CA VAL A 377 -2.24 -1.15 -4.81
C VAL A 377 -1.91 -2.54 -4.30
N VAL A 378 -1.06 -3.24 -5.05
CA VAL A 378 -0.41 -4.48 -4.59
C VAL A 378 1.06 -4.16 -4.37
N TYR A 379 1.60 -4.43 -3.20
CA TYR A 379 3.01 -4.15 -2.89
C TYR A 379 3.63 -5.23 -2.01
N GLY A 380 4.96 -5.21 -1.83
CA GLY A 380 5.68 -6.13 -0.97
C GLY A 380 6.55 -7.10 -1.75
N ALA A 381 6.46 -8.41 -1.47
CA ALA A 381 7.21 -9.46 -2.18
C ALA A 381 6.66 -9.72 -3.60
N ILE A 382 6.75 -8.68 -4.44
CA ILE A 382 6.45 -8.71 -5.86
C ILE A 382 7.66 -8.26 -6.68
N SER A 383 7.63 -8.53 -7.98
CA SER A 383 8.70 -8.21 -8.93
C SER A 383 8.98 -6.70 -8.94
N PRO A 384 10.23 -6.27 -8.64
CA PRO A 384 10.64 -4.87 -8.63
C PRO A 384 10.89 -4.27 -10.01
N VAL A 385 10.77 -5.06 -11.09
CA VAL A 385 11.29 -4.69 -12.42
C VAL A 385 10.67 -3.39 -12.96
N GLU A 386 9.38 -3.18 -12.77
CA GLU A 386 8.72 -1.95 -13.21
C GLU A 386 9.15 -0.74 -12.35
N ASN A 387 9.23 -0.91 -11.01
CA ASN A 387 9.73 0.12 -10.11
C ASN A 387 11.18 0.50 -10.44
N ILE A 388 12.04 -0.47 -10.76
CA ILE A 388 13.43 -0.25 -11.20
C ILE A 388 13.47 0.59 -12.47
N LYS A 389 12.65 0.25 -13.48
CA LYS A 389 12.60 0.99 -14.75
C LYS A 389 12.15 2.44 -14.54
N GLU A 390 11.11 2.64 -13.73
CA GLU A 390 10.59 3.96 -13.40
C GLU A 390 11.66 4.81 -12.69
N LYS A 391 12.28 4.27 -11.64
CA LYS A 391 13.32 4.97 -10.87
C LYS A 391 14.57 5.25 -11.70
N LEU A 392 14.97 4.34 -12.60
CA LEU A 392 16.04 4.62 -13.56
C LEU A 392 15.69 5.78 -14.49
N ALA A 393 14.45 5.84 -15.00
CA ALA A 393 14.00 6.95 -15.84
C ALA A 393 14.01 8.27 -15.07
N GLN A 394 13.51 8.28 -13.83
CA GLN A 394 13.54 9.44 -12.92
C GLN A 394 14.98 9.90 -12.63
N LEU A 395 15.88 8.97 -12.30
CA LEU A 395 17.30 9.28 -12.05
C LEU A 395 17.99 9.85 -13.30
N ILE A 396 17.76 9.27 -14.47
CA ILE A 396 18.29 9.80 -15.74
C ILE A 396 17.76 11.22 -16.00
N ALA A 397 16.49 11.48 -15.75
CA ALA A 397 15.90 12.81 -15.86
C ALA A 397 16.53 13.79 -14.85
N ALA A 398 16.72 13.38 -13.60
CA ALA A 398 17.38 14.17 -12.57
C ALA A 398 18.84 14.52 -12.92
N VAL A 399 19.58 13.58 -13.51
CA VAL A 399 20.94 13.85 -14.02
C VAL A 399 20.88 14.85 -15.18
N ASN A 400 19.90 14.74 -16.09
CA ASN A 400 19.74 15.68 -17.20
C ASN A 400 19.41 17.10 -16.74
N SER A 401 18.61 17.28 -15.68
CA SER A 401 18.27 18.61 -15.15
C SER A 401 19.36 19.22 -14.28
N THR A 402 20.30 18.41 -13.77
CA THR A 402 21.41 18.91 -12.93
C THR A 402 22.38 19.79 -13.73
N PRO A 403 22.72 21.01 -13.28
CA PRO A 403 23.69 21.87 -13.98
C PRO A 403 25.07 21.23 -14.12
N SER A 404 25.76 21.46 -15.25
CA SER A 404 27.11 20.92 -15.46
C SER A 404 28.13 21.44 -14.45
N SER A 405 27.88 22.60 -13.83
CA SER A 405 28.71 23.18 -12.75
C SER A 405 28.69 22.36 -11.46
N ALA A 406 27.70 21.49 -11.26
CA ALA A 406 27.66 20.58 -10.11
C ALA A 406 28.65 19.41 -10.25
N PHE A 407 29.24 19.23 -11.44
CA PHE A 407 30.17 18.14 -11.74
C PHE A 407 31.62 18.63 -11.74
N LYS A 408 32.52 17.77 -11.28
CA LYS A 408 33.97 18.04 -11.20
C LYS A 408 34.60 18.35 -12.56
N THR A 409 34.10 17.70 -13.62
CA THR A 409 34.58 17.93 -14.98
C THR A 409 33.40 18.19 -15.92
N PRO A 410 33.60 18.95 -17.01
CA PRO A 410 32.54 19.20 -17.99
C PRO A 410 31.91 17.93 -18.58
N SER A 411 32.67 16.82 -18.62
CA SER A 411 32.21 15.54 -19.15
C SER A 411 31.49 14.64 -18.13
N GLY A 412 31.62 14.91 -16.82
CA GLY A 412 31.13 14.03 -15.75
C GLY A 412 29.63 13.73 -15.86
N LYS A 413 28.82 14.74 -16.17
CA LYS A 413 27.38 14.59 -16.42
C LYS A 413 27.07 13.61 -17.55
N ALA A 414 27.77 13.73 -18.67
CA ALA A 414 27.57 12.86 -19.84
C ALA A 414 27.98 11.41 -19.53
N VAL A 415 29.09 11.23 -18.80
CA VAL A 415 29.58 9.90 -18.37
C VAL A 415 28.57 9.22 -17.44
N LEU A 416 28.08 9.92 -16.42
CA LEU A 416 27.08 9.37 -15.48
C LEU A 416 25.81 8.97 -16.23
N LYS A 417 25.28 9.84 -17.09
CA LYS A 417 24.12 9.55 -17.93
C LYS A 417 24.34 8.30 -18.78
N GLN A 418 25.48 8.19 -19.45
CA GLN A 418 25.76 7.05 -20.33
C GLN A 418 25.81 5.74 -19.54
N LYS A 419 26.40 5.74 -18.34
CA LYS A 419 26.43 4.55 -17.47
C LYS A 419 25.03 4.15 -17.01
N LEU A 420 24.18 5.10 -16.62
CA LEU A 420 22.79 4.83 -16.28
C LEU A 420 21.98 4.27 -17.46
N LEU A 421 22.24 4.74 -18.69
CA LEU A 421 21.62 4.17 -19.89
C LEU A 421 22.07 2.71 -20.14
N VAL A 422 23.30 2.35 -19.79
CA VAL A 422 23.75 0.96 -19.82
C VAL A 422 23.02 0.12 -18.77
N VAL A 423 22.90 0.60 -17.53
CA VAL A 423 22.11 -0.08 -16.47
C VAL A 423 20.66 -0.29 -16.94
N SER A 424 20.03 0.73 -17.53
CA SER A 424 18.70 0.61 -18.12
C SER A 424 18.62 -0.41 -19.27
N LYS A 425 19.66 -0.49 -20.11
CA LYS A 425 19.76 -1.55 -21.13
C LYS A 425 19.84 -2.93 -20.48
N ASP A 426 20.69 -3.11 -19.48
CA ASP A 426 20.87 -4.38 -18.77
C ASP A 426 19.55 -4.85 -18.13
N VAL A 427 18.81 -3.96 -17.47
CA VAL A 427 17.47 -4.27 -16.92
C VAL A 427 16.49 -4.71 -18.02
N ARG A 428 16.49 -4.04 -19.19
CA ARG A 428 15.60 -4.39 -20.31
C ARG A 428 15.89 -5.77 -20.89
N VAL A 429 17.16 -6.17 -20.94
CA VAL A 429 17.57 -7.51 -21.43
C VAL A 429 17.65 -8.55 -20.31
N ARG A 430 17.12 -8.23 -19.11
CA ARG A 430 17.10 -9.11 -17.91
C ARG A 430 18.49 -9.50 -17.39
N ASN A 431 19.52 -8.71 -17.70
CA ASN A 431 20.85 -8.85 -17.11
C ASN A 431 20.92 -8.11 -15.76
N TYR A 432 20.18 -8.59 -14.76
CA TYR A 432 20.07 -7.90 -13.47
C TYR A 432 21.39 -7.88 -12.69
N ALA A 433 22.16 -8.97 -12.74
CA ALA A 433 23.48 -9.04 -12.10
C ALA A 433 24.46 -8.01 -12.70
N GLY A 434 24.48 -7.85 -14.03
CA GLY A 434 25.29 -6.82 -14.69
C GLY A 434 24.83 -5.41 -14.36
N ALA A 435 23.51 -5.16 -14.33
CA ALA A 435 22.94 -3.89 -13.90
C ALA A 435 23.37 -3.54 -12.46
N TYR A 436 23.28 -4.50 -11.53
CA TYR A 436 23.65 -4.34 -10.13
C TYR A 436 25.15 -4.04 -9.98
N GLN A 437 26.02 -4.85 -10.59
CA GLN A 437 27.47 -4.65 -10.52
C GLN A 437 27.89 -3.29 -11.09
N LYS A 438 27.24 -2.85 -12.18
CA LYS A 438 27.54 -1.55 -12.79
C LYS A 438 27.09 -0.38 -11.92
N LEU A 439 25.93 -0.50 -11.28
CA LEU A 439 25.45 0.51 -10.36
C LEU A 439 26.34 0.61 -9.11
N GLN A 440 26.69 -0.53 -8.51
CA GLN A 440 27.54 -0.61 -7.34
C GLN A 440 28.96 -0.11 -7.60
N ASN A 441 29.64 -0.67 -8.62
CA ASN A 441 31.08 -0.47 -8.79
C ASN A 441 31.43 0.75 -9.65
N ASP A 442 30.59 1.09 -10.64
CA ASP A 442 30.91 2.17 -11.57
C ASP A 442 30.23 3.50 -11.22
N ILE A 443 29.10 3.49 -10.50
CA ILE A 443 28.25 4.67 -10.31
C ILE A 443 28.25 5.12 -8.85
N LEU A 444 27.86 4.26 -7.91
CA LEU A 444 27.74 4.63 -6.50
C LEU A 444 29.09 5.03 -5.90
N ALA A 445 30.16 4.28 -6.18
CA ALA A 445 31.55 4.57 -5.77
C ALA A 445 32.19 5.84 -6.41
N LYS A 446 31.38 6.67 -7.10
CA LYS A 446 31.78 7.94 -7.73
C LYS A 446 30.87 9.10 -7.29
N MET A 447 30.00 8.84 -6.32
CA MET A 447 29.03 9.78 -5.77
C MET A 447 28.83 9.55 -4.27
N ASP A 448 29.77 8.90 -3.59
CA ASP A 448 29.63 8.42 -2.22
C ASP A 448 30.24 9.37 -1.18
N GLY A 449 31.19 10.23 -1.54
CA GLY A 449 31.93 11.04 -0.55
C GLY A 449 31.05 11.88 0.37
N CYS A 450 30.17 12.73 -0.17
CA CYS A 450 29.23 13.52 0.62
C CYS A 450 28.18 12.66 1.34
N ALA A 451 27.72 11.57 0.71
CA ALA A 451 26.69 10.72 1.30
C ALA A 451 27.19 9.86 2.47
N LEU A 452 28.46 9.45 2.44
CA LEU A 452 29.06 8.52 3.42
C LEU A 452 30.10 9.17 4.34
N SER A 453 30.75 10.25 3.88
CA SER A 453 31.86 10.92 4.59
C SER A 453 31.65 12.43 4.78
N GLY A 454 30.51 12.99 4.33
CA GLY A 454 30.16 14.40 4.51
C GLY A 454 30.92 15.39 3.61
N SER A 455 31.79 14.92 2.71
CA SER A 455 32.48 15.78 1.73
C SER A 455 32.89 15.01 0.47
N PRO A 456 32.99 15.65 -0.72
CA PRO A 456 33.27 14.92 -1.95
C PRO A 456 34.65 14.26 -1.93
N ASP A 457 34.72 13.02 -2.38
CA ASP A 457 35.96 12.29 -2.55
C ASP A 457 36.75 12.75 -3.79
N LYS A 458 38.04 12.42 -3.81
CA LYS A 458 38.92 12.75 -4.93
C LYS A 458 38.43 12.15 -6.26
N ASN A 459 37.79 10.97 -6.22
CA ASN A 459 37.26 10.28 -7.39
C ASN A 459 35.82 10.61 -7.74
N ASP A 460 35.15 11.47 -6.97
CA ASP A 460 33.75 11.80 -7.23
C ASP A 460 33.55 12.60 -8.51
N TRP A 461 32.42 12.33 -9.17
CA TRP A 461 32.01 13.06 -10.35
C TRP A 461 31.20 14.31 -10.03
N VAL A 462 30.48 14.31 -8.91
CA VAL A 462 29.62 15.40 -8.46
C VAL A 462 30.27 16.03 -7.23
N THR A 463 30.43 17.35 -7.20
CA THR A 463 31.15 18.05 -6.10
C THR A 463 30.25 18.91 -5.23
N SER A 464 29.02 19.20 -5.67
CA SER A 464 28.00 19.79 -4.81
C SER A 464 27.42 18.70 -3.92
N CYS A 465 27.58 18.80 -2.59
CA CYS A 465 27.12 17.76 -1.69
C CYS A 465 25.61 17.53 -1.75
N ASP A 466 24.80 18.58 -1.76
CA ASP A 466 23.34 18.45 -1.89
C ASP A 466 22.96 17.65 -3.15
N THR A 467 23.63 17.96 -4.27
CA THR A 467 23.40 17.27 -5.54
C THR A 467 23.90 15.83 -5.49
N GLN A 468 25.09 15.61 -4.94
CA GLN A 468 25.72 14.30 -4.87
C GLN A 468 24.89 13.35 -4.01
N THR A 469 24.54 13.76 -2.78
CA THR A 469 23.74 12.97 -1.84
C THR A 469 22.39 12.57 -2.45
N ARG A 470 21.69 13.51 -3.11
CA ARG A 470 20.42 13.21 -3.78
C ARG A 470 20.56 12.18 -4.91
N LEU A 471 21.58 12.34 -5.77
CA LEU A 471 21.82 11.40 -6.88
C LEU A 471 22.30 10.03 -6.37
N TYR A 472 23.10 10.01 -5.31
CA TYR A 472 23.57 8.79 -4.65
C TYR A 472 22.41 7.98 -4.10
N TRP A 473 21.54 8.57 -3.27
CA TRP A 473 20.44 7.84 -2.66
C TRP A 473 19.39 7.37 -3.70
N ALA A 474 19.15 8.16 -4.74
CA ALA A 474 18.31 7.72 -5.86
C ALA A 474 18.91 6.52 -6.63
N ALA A 475 20.24 6.48 -6.78
CA ALA A 475 20.94 5.32 -7.35
C ALA A 475 20.95 4.13 -6.39
N ASN A 476 21.15 4.37 -5.08
CA ASN A 476 21.14 3.34 -4.04
C ASN A 476 19.79 2.63 -4.00
N GLU A 477 18.69 3.38 -4.13
CA GLU A 477 17.36 2.80 -4.14
C GLU A 477 17.16 1.77 -5.27
N ILE A 478 17.66 2.07 -6.47
CA ILE A 478 17.65 1.15 -7.61
C ILE A 478 18.51 -0.09 -7.32
N MET A 479 19.65 0.08 -6.64
CA MET A 479 20.53 -1.02 -6.26
C MET A 479 19.86 -1.97 -5.26
N VAL A 480 19.19 -1.44 -4.24
CA VAL A 480 18.44 -2.25 -3.26
C VAL A 480 17.33 -3.03 -3.96
N LEU A 481 16.57 -2.41 -4.87
CA LEU A 481 15.55 -3.10 -5.65
C LEU A 481 16.12 -4.17 -6.59
N LEU A 482 17.27 -3.93 -7.22
CA LEU A 482 17.95 -4.94 -8.04
C LEU A 482 18.36 -6.14 -7.19
N LYS A 483 18.84 -5.93 -5.96
CA LYS A 483 19.27 -7.01 -5.05
C LYS A 483 18.14 -8.02 -4.74
N ILE A 484 16.88 -7.62 -4.86
CA ILE A 484 15.71 -8.50 -4.67
C ILE A 484 15.66 -9.61 -5.74
N ILE A 485 16.24 -9.38 -6.93
CA ILE A 485 16.12 -10.25 -8.11
C ILE A 485 17.46 -10.66 -8.74
N VAL A 486 18.58 -10.48 -8.01
CA VAL A 486 19.94 -10.86 -8.44
C VAL A 486 20.39 -12.14 -7.75
#